data_AF-A0A4U7BHP4-F1
#
_entry.id   AF-A0A4U7BHP4-F1
#
_cell.length_a   1.000
_cell.length_b   1.000
_cell.length_c   1.000
_cell.angle_alpha   90.00
_cell.angle_beta   90.00
_cell.angle_gamma   90.00
#
_symmetry.space_group_name_H-M   'P 1'
#
loop_
_entity.id
_entity.type
_entity.pdbx_description
1 polymer ?
#
loop_
_entity_poly.entity_id
_entity_poly.type
_entity_poly.pdbx_seq_one_letter_code
_entity_poly.pdbx_strand_id
1 'polypeptide(L)' 'MKTFQIANVKCQNCVNLIKNALEDEFGSIKINLNTEPKTLSINLSDERLAEFKQALEELNFSILKEL' A
#
# COMPACT_ATOMS: atom_id res chain seq x y z
N MET A 1 -3.51 8.93 -9.52
CA MET A 1 -3.75 8.40 -8.15
C MET A 1 -4.58 7.15 -8.25
N LYS A 2 -4.03 6.01 -7.82
CA LYS A 2 -4.68 4.69 -7.84
C LYS A 2 -4.96 4.26 -6.40
N THR A 3 -6.04 3.53 -6.19
CA THR A 3 -6.43 3.02 -4.86
C THR A 3 -6.59 1.51 -4.91
N PHE A 4 -6.15 0.85 -3.85
CA PHE A 4 -6.10 -0.59 -3.74
C PHE A 4 -6.71 -1.03 -2.43
N GLN A 5 -7.50 -2.10 -2.44
CA GLN A 5 -7.81 -2.86 -1.25
C GLN A 5 -6.62 -3.74 -0.90
N ILE A 6 -6.18 -3.70 0.35
CA ILE A 6 -5.02 -4.46 0.83
C ILE A 6 -5.37 -5.35 2.02
N ALA A 7 -4.71 -6.49 2.10
CA ALA A 7 -4.84 -7.45 3.19
C ALA A 7 -3.73 -7.26 4.24
N ASN A 8 -3.87 -7.94 5.37
CA ASN A 8 -2.88 -8.02 6.46
C ASN A 8 -2.50 -6.70 7.15
N VAL A 9 -3.19 -5.59 6.84
CA VAL A 9 -3.06 -4.31 7.59
C VAL A 9 -4.13 -4.24 8.67
N LYS A 10 -3.71 -4.42 9.94
CA LYS A 10 -4.63 -4.45 11.09
C LYS A 10 -4.49 -3.26 12.04
N CYS A 11 -3.31 -2.63 12.09
CA CYS A 11 -3.02 -1.57 13.06
C CYS A 11 -2.19 -0.44 12.45
N GLN A 12 -2.08 0.66 13.19
CA GLN A 12 -1.26 1.81 12.81
C GLN A 12 0.22 1.45 12.62
N ASN A 13 0.75 0.45 13.34
CA ASN A 13 2.13 0.01 13.14
C ASN A 13 2.35 -0.62 11.76
N CYS A 14 1.39 -1.38 11.23
CA CYS A 14 1.47 -1.89 9.85
C CYS A 14 1.54 -0.73 8.85
N VAL A 15 0.74 0.31 9.07
CA VAL A 15 0.73 1.53 8.24
C VAL A 15 2.09 2.21 8.29
N ASN A 16 2.66 2.41 9.48
CA ASN A 16 3.97 3.03 9.64
C ASN A 16 5.09 2.20 9.00
N LEU A 17 5.00 0.87 9.06
CA LEU A 17 5.97 -0.02 8.43
C LEU A 17 5.97 0.13 6.90
N ILE A 18 4.79 0.06 6.28
CA ILE A 18 4.64 0.27 4.83
C ILE A 18 5.18 1.65 4.44
N LYS A 19 4.82 2.67 5.23
CA LYS A 19 5.25 4.05 4.99
C LYS A 19 6.77 4.22 5.07
N ASN A 20 7.37 3.76 6.15
CA ASN A 20 8.82 3.89 6.35
C ASN A 20 9.62 3.08 5.33
N ALA A 21 9.09 1.94 4.87
CA ALA A 21 9.76 1.11 3.89
C ALA A 21 9.62 1.64 2.45
N LEU A 22 8.45 2.19 2.11
CA LEU A 22 8.09 2.45 0.71
C LEU A 22 7.89 3.94 0.39
N GLU A 23 7.64 4.85 1.34
CA GLU A 23 7.40 6.27 1.01
C GLU A 23 8.65 7.00 0.47
N ASP A 24 9.86 6.58 0.86
CA ASP A 24 11.10 7.17 0.36
C ASP A 24 11.31 6.87 -1.13
N GLU A 25 11.02 5.63 -1.54
CA GLU A 25 11.19 5.18 -2.92
C GLU A 25 9.98 5.54 -3.79
N PHE A 26 8.76 5.25 -3.31
CA PHE A 26 7.53 5.34 -4.10
C PHE A 26 6.76 6.66 -3.89
N GLY A 27 7.19 7.51 -2.97
CA GLY A 27 6.53 8.77 -2.63
C GLY A 27 5.35 8.58 -1.67
N SER A 28 4.47 9.58 -1.56
CA SER A 28 3.45 9.59 -0.50
C SER A 28 2.41 8.47 -0.63
N ILE A 29 2.28 7.69 0.44
CA ILE A 29 1.35 6.57 0.57
C ILE A 29 0.26 6.94 1.58
N LYS A 30 -0.99 6.81 1.18
CA LYS A 30 -2.15 7.07 2.05
C LYS A 30 -2.86 5.76 2.34
N ILE A 31 -2.92 5.35 3.60
CA ILE A 31 -3.66 4.15 4.00
C ILE A 31 -4.86 4.57 4.83
N ASN A 32 -6.04 4.12 4.43
CA ASN A 32 -7.29 4.36 5.12
C ASN A 32 -7.67 3.11 5.93
N LEU A 33 -7.59 3.26 7.25
CA LEU A 33 -7.95 2.22 8.22
C LEU A 33 -9.46 2.17 8.51
N ASN A 34 -10.25 3.13 8.01
CA ASN A 34 -11.69 3.20 8.25
C ASN A 34 -12.51 2.30 7.30
N THR A 35 -11.88 1.71 6.28
CA THR A 35 -12.53 0.75 5.38
C THR A 35 -12.20 -0.68 5.78
N GLU A 36 -13.07 -1.64 5.43
CA GLU A 36 -12.79 -3.06 5.58
C GLU A 36 -13.13 -3.78 4.26
N PRO A 37 -12.13 -4.36 3.55
CA PRO A 37 -10.69 -4.33 3.83
C PRO A 37 -10.06 -2.92 3.78
N LYS A 38 -8.85 -2.78 4.34
CA LYS A 38 -8.15 -1.48 4.38
C LYS A 38 -7.82 -1.05 2.96
N THR A 39 -7.81 0.26 2.71
CA THR A 39 -7.50 0.81 1.38
C THR A 39 -6.20 1.60 1.40
N LEU A 40 -5.41 1.45 0.34
CA LEU A 40 -4.15 2.15 0.11
C LEU A 40 -4.25 2.94 -1.18
N SER A 41 -3.98 4.23 -1.10
CA SER A 41 -3.91 5.12 -2.25
C SER A 41 -2.48 5.62 -2.44
N ILE A 42 -2.02 5.57 -3.69
CA ILE A 42 -0.68 6.00 -4.07
C ILE A 42 -0.70 6.69 -5.45
N ASN A 43 0.25 7.58 -5.69
CA ASN A 43 0.37 8.27 -6.97
C ASN A 43 1.65 7.82 -7.70
N LEU A 44 1.53 6.73 -8.45
CA LEU A 44 2.59 6.13 -9.26
C LEU A 44 2.13 5.88 -10.69
N SER A 45 3.08 5.86 -11.62
CA SER A 45 2.88 5.33 -12.98
C SER A 45 2.70 3.81 -12.96
N ASP A 46 2.05 3.23 -13.97
CA ASP A 46 1.81 1.79 -14.04
C ASP A 46 3.09 0.93 -14.03
N GLU A 47 4.19 1.44 -14.58
CA GLU A 47 5.51 0.78 -14.56
C GLU A 47 6.01 0.57 -13.12
N ARG A 48 5.96 1.63 -12.30
CA ARG A 48 6.38 1.59 -10.89
C ARG A 48 5.38 0.88 -9.99
N LEU A 49 4.14 0.73 -10.44
CA LEU A 49 3.10 0.05 -9.68
C LEU A 49 3.41 -1.45 -9.50
N ALA A 50 4.03 -2.07 -10.50
CA ALA A 50 4.44 -3.47 -10.42
C ALA A 50 5.51 -3.67 -9.33
N GLU A 51 6.52 -2.80 -9.31
CA GLU A 51 7.57 -2.80 -8.28
C GLU A 51 6.97 -2.55 -6.88
N PHE A 52 6.06 -1.59 -6.76
CA PHE A 52 5.38 -1.30 -5.49
C PHE A 52 4.57 -2.50 -4.97
N LYS A 53 3.85 -3.20 -5.87
CA LYS A 53 3.11 -4.41 -5.53
C LYS A 53 4.03 -5.51 -5.00
N GLN A 54 5.18 -5.70 -5.66
CA GLN A 54 6.17 -6.68 -5.23
C GLN A 54 6.76 -6.32 -3.86
N ALA A 55 7.15 -5.06 -3.66
CA ALA A 55 7.70 -4.60 -2.38
C ALA A 55 6.69 -4.72 -1.22
N LEU A 56 5.38 -4.49 -1.48
CA LEU A 56 4.33 -4.76 -0.50
C LEU A 56 4.26 -6.25 -0.11
N GLU A 57 4.33 -7.15 -1.09
CA GLU A 57 4.29 -8.60 -0.84
C GLU A 57 5.51 -9.06 -0.03
N GLU A 58 6.70 -8.50 -0.29
CA GLU A 58 7.91 -8.76 0.50
C GLU A 58 7.75 -8.32 1.97
N LEU A 59 6.93 -7.31 2.23
CA LEU A 59 6.56 -6.86 3.58
C LEU A 59 5.38 -7.66 4.18
N ASN A 60 4.93 -8.74 3.51
CA ASN A 60 3.81 -9.60 3.90
C ASN A 60 2.43 -8.92 3.83
N PHE A 61 2.29 -7.91 2.96
CA PHE A 61 1.03 -7.26 2.62
C PHE A 61 0.64 -7.57 1.17
N SER A 62 -0.60 -7.96 0.94
CA SER A 62 -1.06 -8.30 -0.42
C SER A 62 -2.14 -7.34 -0.90
N ILE A 63 -2.13 -7.03 -2.19
CA ILE A 63 -3.21 -6.31 -2.85
C ILE A 63 -4.33 -7.29 -3.21
N LEU A 64 -5.54 -6.98 -2.76
CA LEU A 64 -6.74 -7.75 -3.05
C LEU A 64 -7.40 -7.31 -4.36
N LYS A 65 -7.53 -5.99 -4.56
CA LYS A 65 -8.26 -5.41 -5.69
C LYS A 65 -7.89 -3.95 -5.93
N GLU A 66 -7.88 -3.50 -7.18
CA GLU A 66 -7.81 -2.07 -7.57
C GLU A 66 -9.22 -1.46 -7.62
N LEU A 67 -9.37 -0.24 -7.09
CA LEU A 67 -10.63 0.52 -6.99
C LEU A 67 -10.69 1.67 -8.00
#